data_AF-A0A3B4DAX3-F1
#
_entry.id   AF-A0A3B4DAX3-F1
#
_cell.length_a   1.000
_cell.length_b   1.000
_cell.length_c   1.000
_cell.angle_alpha   90.00
_cell.angle_beta   90.00
_cell.angle_gamma   90.00
#
_symmetry.space_group_name_H-M   'P 1'
#
loop_
_entity.id
_entity.type
_entity.pdbx_description
1 polymer ?
#
loop_
_entity_poly.entity_id
_entity_poly.type
_entity_poly.pdbx_seq_one_letter_code
_entity_poly.pdbx_strand_id
1 'polypeptide(L)'
;MTLTHSLSLSLSLCLSLSLSLYIPKKQMFLHLVLFKSSIHFVDFHRKSLIQKVKLVEPIADDLYPKISEEKYSRIKEAKTSQDKMRVIYDDILLSGGQMLKEVFLQSLRQNEPDLIAELSRS
;
A
#
# COMPACT_ATOMS: atom_id res chain seq x y z
N MET A 1 -5.36 43.77 11.66
CA MET A 1 -3.90 43.63 11.80
C MET A 1 -3.58 42.14 11.95
N THR A 2 -3.66 41.40 10.85
CA THR A 2 -3.47 39.93 10.83
C THR A 2 -2.45 39.61 9.76
N LEU A 3 -1.17 39.76 10.11
CA LEU A 3 -0.03 39.48 9.24
C LEU A 3 0.97 38.52 9.92
N THR A 4 0.44 37.62 10.77
CA THR A 4 1.23 36.59 11.47
C THR A 4 0.88 35.16 11.04
N HIS A 5 -0.18 34.96 10.24
CA HIS A 5 -0.63 33.61 9.86
C HIS A 5 -0.02 33.07 8.55
N SER A 6 0.59 33.91 7.70
CA SER A 6 1.15 33.45 6.41
C SER A 6 2.59 32.91 6.51
N LEU A 7 3.36 33.35 7.51
CA LEU A 7 4.76 32.95 7.67
C LEU A 7 4.96 31.62 8.41
N SER A 8 3.99 31.15 9.20
CA SER A 8 4.12 29.86 9.92
C SER A 8 3.84 28.65 9.03
N LEU A 9 2.90 28.78 8.08
CA LEU A 9 2.57 27.72 7.12
C LEU A 9 3.71 27.46 6.12
N SER A 10 4.45 28.50 5.70
CA SER A 10 5.58 28.35 4.77
C SER A 10 6.79 27.67 5.40
N LEU A 11 7.16 28.01 6.64
CA LEU A 11 8.24 27.31 7.37
C LEU A 11 7.87 25.85 7.68
N SER A 12 6.62 25.58 8.06
CA SER A 12 6.15 24.22 8.35
C SER A 12 6.18 23.33 7.11
N LEU A 13 5.75 23.83 5.94
CA LEU A 13 5.88 23.08 4.69
C LEU A 13 7.36 22.90 4.31
N CYS A 14 8.19 23.93 4.45
CA CYS A 14 9.61 23.88 4.10
C CYS A 14 10.41 22.85 4.95
N LEU A 15 10.10 22.74 6.24
CA LEU A 15 10.67 21.71 7.12
C LEU A 15 10.22 20.29 6.75
N SER A 16 8.97 20.12 6.31
CA SER A 16 8.44 18.82 5.89
C SER A 16 9.02 18.32 4.54
N LEU A 17 9.26 19.23 3.59
CA LEU A 17 9.95 18.90 2.33
C LEU A 17 11.44 18.62 2.55
N SER A 18 12.11 19.35 3.45
CA SER A 18 13.54 19.15 3.72
C SER A 18 13.86 17.86 4.48
N LEU A 19 12.99 17.37 5.36
CA LEU A 19 13.14 16.04 5.97
C LEU A 19 12.93 14.91 4.96
N SER A 20 12.04 15.10 3.98
CA SER A 20 11.76 14.12 2.92
C SER A 20 12.92 13.99 1.91
N LEU A 21 13.75 15.03 1.74
CA LEU A 21 14.95 15.01 0.90
C LEU A 21 16.25 14.62 1.64
N TYR A 22 16.29 14.67 2.97
CA TYR A 22 17.45 14.25 3.77
C TYR A 22 17.28 12.82 4.29
N ILE A 23 17.29 11.86 3.37
CA ILE A 23 17.31 10.43 3.72
C ILE A 23 18.77 9.96 3.60
N PRO A 24 19.46 9.59 4.71
CA PRO A 24 20.85 9.16 4.63
C PRO A 24 20.95 7.91 3.75
N LYS A 25 22.02 7.78 2.94
CA LYS A 25 22.20 6.68 1.96
C LYS A 25 22.00 5.28 2.55
N LYS A 26 22.25 5.10 3.85
CA LYS A 26 22.01 3.85 4.60
C LYS A 26 20.51 3.53 4.79
N GLN A 27 19.69 4.56 4.98
CA GLN A 27 18.22 4.46 5.04
C GLN A 27 17.63 4.22 3.65
N MET A 28 18.20 4.82 2.60
CA MET A 28 17.80 4.56 1.21
C MET A 28 18.08 3.11 0.79
N PHE A 29 19.20 2.54 1.24
CA PHE A 29 19.53 1.13 1.00
C PHE A 29 18.59 0.19 1.75
N LEU A 30 18.29 0.49 3.03
CA LEU A 30 17.34 -0.30 3.81
C LEU A 30 15.93 -0.23 3.21
N HIS A 31 15.50 0.96 2.81
CA HIS A 31 14.22 1.17 2.12
C HIS A 31 14.17 0.34 0.84
N LEU A 32 15.22 0.34 0.01
CA LEU A 32 15.29 -0.45 -1.22
C LEU A 32 15.26 -1.98 -0.97
N VAL A 33 15.97 -2.47 0.05
CA VAL A 33 15.99 -3.90 0.41
C VAL A 33 14.63 -4.35 0.94
N LEU A 34 14.01 -3.57 1.83
CA LEU A 34 12.66 -3.83 2.32
C LEU A 34 11.62 -3.74 1.19
N PHE A 35 11.74 -2.76 0.29
CA PHE A 35 10.89 -2.60 -0.90
C PHE A 35 10.93 -3.83 -1.79
N LYS A 36 12.14 -4.34 -2.08
CA LYS A 36 12.32 -5.51 -2.94
C LYS A 36 11.71 -6.76 -2.29
N SER A 37 11.83 -6.87 -0.97
CA SER A 37 11.20 -7.94 -0.19
C SER A 37 9.66 -7.86 -0.26
N SER A 38 9.08 -6.65 -0.18
CA SER A 38 7.63 -6.45 -0.25
C SER A 38 7.03 -6.90 -1.59
N ILE A 39 7.62 -6.50 -2.72
CA ILE A 39 7.18 -6.92 -4.06
C ILE A 39 7.25 -8.44 -4.18
N HIS A 40 8.40 -9.00 -3.81
CA HIS A 40 8.63 -10.43 -3.94
C HIS A 40 7.61 -11.23 -3.13
N PHE A 41 7.32 -10.81 -1.90
CA PHE A 41 6.30 -11.45 -1.06
C PHE A 41 4.92 -11.43 -1.75
N VAL A 42 4.46 -10.26 -2.19
CA VAL A 42 3.13 -10.08 -2.80
C VAL A 42 2.97 -10.92 -4.07
N ASP A 43 4.02 -10.99 -4.90
CA ASP A 43 4.00 -11.74 -6.15
C ASP A 43 4.14 -13.24 -5.92
N PHE A 44 5.06 -13.66 -5.05
CA PHE A 44 5.33 -15.06 -4.74
C PHE A 44 4.11 -15.73 -4.10
N HIS A 45 3.44 -15.05 -3.16
CA HIS A 45 2.28 -15.61 -2.47
C HIS A 45 0.93 -15.31 -3.15
N ARG A 46 0.91 -14.81 -4.41
CA ARG A 46 -0.33 -14.41 -5.13
C ARG A 46 -1.45 -15.45 -5.01
N LYS A 47 -1.15 -16.73 -5.26
CA LYS A 47 -2.16 -17.80 -5.20
C LYS A 47 -2.76 -17.94 -3.80
N SER A 48 -1.90 -17.96 -2.77
CA SER A 48 -2.33 -18.09 -1.38
C SER A 48 -3.13 -16.88 -0.93
N LEU A 49 -2.69 -15.67 -1.29
CA LEU A 49 -3.37 -14.42 -0.96
C LEU A 49 -4.76 -14.34 -1.63
N ILE A 50 -4.87 -14.73 -2.91
CA ILE A 50 -6.18 -14.79 -3.59
C ILE A 50 -7.13 -15.78 -2.90
N GLN A 51 -6.63 -16.92 -2.42
CA GLN A 51 -7.48 -17.96 -1.84
C GLN A 51 -7.84 -17.72 -0.37
N LYS A 52 -6.95 -17.12 0.42
CA LYS A 52 -7.04 -17.12 1.89
C LYS A 52 -7.44 -15.79 2.50
N VAL A 53 -7.26 -14.66 1.81
CA VAL A 53 -7.67 -13.35 2.34
C VAL A 53 -9.19 -13.31 2.50
N LYS A 54 -9.65 -12.92 3.69
CA LYS A 54 -11.08 -12.84 4.04
C LYS A 54 -11.54 -11.40 4.11
N LEU A 55 -10.74 -10.53 4.72
CA LEU A 55 -11.00 -9.11 4.94
C LEU A 55 -10.58 -8.27 3.73
N VAL A 56 -11.16 -8.58 2.56
CA VAL A 56 -10.84 -7.85 1.32
C VAL A 56 -11.37 -6.43 1.32
N GLU A 57 -12.49 -6.15 1.99
CA GLU A 57 -13.08 -4.80 1.99
C GLU A 57 -12.23 -3.77 2.74
N PRO A 58 -11.76 -4.03 3.97
CA PRO A 58 -10.80 -3.14 4.63
C PRO A 58 -9.53 -2.91 3.79
N ILE A 59 -9.04 -3.95 3.09
CA ILE A 59 -7.88 -3.83 2.21
C ILE A 59 -8.18 -2.93 1.01
N ALA A 60 -9.38 -3.04 0.43
CA ALA A 60 -9.82 -2.16 -0.64
C ALA A 60 -9.94 -0.70 -0.17
N ASP A 61 -10.43 -0.48 1.04
CA ASP A 61 -10.56 0.85 1.65
C ASP A 61 -9.20 1.50 1.89
N ASP A 62 -8.21 0.73 2.35
CA ASP A 62 -6.83 1.21 2.52
C ASP A 62 -6.17 1.58 1.17
N LEU A 63 -6.55 0.89 0.09
CA LEU A 63 -6.09 1.19 -1.27
C LEU A 63 -6.81 2.38 -1.90
N TYR A 64 -8.03 2.69 -1.48
CA TYR A 64 -8.91 3.70 -2.09
C TYR A 64 -8.21 5.07 -2.30
N PRO A 65 -7.44 5.62 -1.34
CA PRO A 65 -6.76 6.91 -1.53
C PRO A 65 -5.68 6.92 -2.61
N LYS A 66 -5.28 5.75 -3.13
CA LYS A 66 -4.21 5.58 -4.12
C LYS A 66 -4.71 5.09 -5.48
N ILE A 67 -6.01 4.87 -5.63
CA ILE A 67 -6.63 4.36 -6.86
C ILE A 67 -7.79 5.26 -7.30
N SER A 68 -8.23 5.12 -8.55
CA SER A 68 -9.41 5.82 -9.03
C SER A 68 -10.69 5.19 -8.47
N GLU A 69 -11.76 6.00 -8.39
CA GLU A 69 -13.10 5.54 -8.03
C GLU A 69 -13.56 4.38 -8.93
N GLU A 70 -13.26 4.44 -10.23
CA GLU A 70 -13.54 3.36 -11.18
C GLU A 70 -12.89 2.03 -10.78
N LYS A 71 -11.61 2.04 -10.38
CA LYS A 71 -10.91 0.84 -9.92
C LYS A 71 -11.50 0.32 -8.62
N TYR A 72 -11.84 1.21 -7.70
CA TYR A 72 -12.47 0.83 -6.42
C TYR A 72 -13.86 0.21 -6.63
N SER A 73 -14.69 0.79 -7.52
CA SER A 73 -16.01 0.26 -7.86
C SER A 73 -15.91 -1.17 -8.40
N ARG A 74 -14.94 -1.44 -9.28
CA ARG A 74 -14.71 -2.81 -9.78
C ARG A 74 -14.42 -3.83 -8.68
N ILE A 75 -13.69 -3.43 -7.62
CA ILE A 75 -13.48 -4.29 -6.46
C ILE A 75 -14.81 -4.52 -5.74
N LYS A 76 -15.60 -3.47 -5.49
CA LYS A 76 -16.87 -3.58 -4.76
C LYS A 76 -17.92 -4.41 -5.51
N GLU A 77 -17.92 -4.35 -6.84
CA GLU A 77 -18.82 -5.10 -7.71
C GLU A 77 -18.49 -6.59 -7.80
N ALA A 78 -17.24 -6.99 -7.52
CA ALA A 78 -16.85 -8.39 -7.54
C ALA A 78 -17.54 -9.19 -6.41
N LYS A 79 -18.03 -10.38 -6.77
CA LYS A 79 -18.98 -11.15 -5.95
C LYS A 79 -18.33 -11.83 -4.75
N THR A 80 -17.18 -12.46 -4.95
CA THR A 80 -16.49 -13.26 -3.93
C THR A 80 -15.20 -12.60 -3.49
N SER A 81 -14.71 -12.92 -2.30
CA SER A 81 -13.40 -12.44 -1.83
C SER A 81 -12.28 -12.82 -2.80
N GLN A 82 -12.34 -14.01 -3.40
CA GLN A 82 -11.37 -14.46 -4.41
C GLN A 82 -11.44 -13.61 -5.68
N ASP A 83 -12.64 -13.26 -6.15
CA ASP A 83 -12.81 -12.40 -7.32
C ASP A 83 -12.33 -10.96 -7.03
N LYS A 84 -12.67 -10.42 -5.87
CA LYS A 84 -12.15 -9.13 -5.39
C LYS A 84 -10.62 -9.11 -5.37
N MET A 85 -10.01 -10.17 -4.85
CA MET A 85 -8.56 -10.33 -4.83
C MET A 85 -7.96 -10.43 -6.24
N ARG A 86 -8.63 -11.10 -7.19
CA ARG A 86 -8.18 -11.12 -8.60
C ARG A 86 -8.21 -9.72 -9.20
N VAL A 87 -9.27 -8.94 -8.99
CA VAL A 87 -9.34 -7.54 -9.44
C VAL A 87 -8.19 -6.71 -8.85
N ILE A 88 -7.90 -6.87 -7.56
CA ILE A 88 -6.76 -6.19 -6.93
C ILE A 88 -5.45 -6.54 -7.64
N TYR A 89 -5.19 -7.82 -7.92
CA TYR A 89 -3.96 -8.19 -8.62
C TYR A 89 -3.91 -7.71 -10.07
N ASP A 90 -4.98 -7.93 -10.82
CA ASP A 90 -4.95 -7.85 -12.28
C ASP A 90 -5.19 -6.41 -12.77
N ASP A 91 -5.97 -5.61 -12.04
CA ASP A 91 -6.30 -4.23 -12.43
C ASP A 91 -5.53 -3.19 -11.65
N ILE A 92 -5.24 -3.46 -10.37
CA ILE A 92 -4.69 -2.46 -9.45
C ILE A 92 -3.19 -2.61 -9.30
N LEU A 93 -2.73 -3.77 -8.82
CA LEU A 93 -1.31 -4.00 -8.57
C LEU A 93 -0.49 -4.09 -9.85
N LEU A 94 -1.08 -4.62 -10.93
CA LEU A 94 -0.43 -4.66 -12.23
C LEU A 94 -0.16 -3.25 -12.78
N SER A 95 -1.11 -2.32 -12.61
CA SER A 95 -1.02 -0.96 -13.17
C SER A 95 -0.34 0.05 -12.26
N GLY A 96 -0.50 -0.05 -10.93
CA GLY A 96 0.12 0.87 -9.97
C GLY A 96 1.53 0.47 -9.53
N GLY A 97 2.01 -0.70 -9.97
CA GLY A 97 3.40 -1.12 -9.80
C GLY A 97 3.83 -1.21 -8.33
N GLN A 98 5.07 -0.79 -8.08
CA GLN A 98 5.77 -1.03 -6.81
C GLN A 98 5.06 -0.42 -5.60
N MET A 99 4.61 0.83 -5.71
CA MET A 99 4.02 1.59 -4.60
C MET A 99 2.72 0.95 -4.11
N LEU A 100 1.84 0.50 -5.01
CA LEU A 100 0.60 -0.15 -4.60
C LEU A 100 0.83 -1.52 -3.98
N LYS A 101 1.86 -2.27 -4.40
CA LYS A 101 2.21 -3.55 -3.76
C LYS A 101 2.65 -3.35 -2.31
N GLU A 102 3.33 -2.25 -2.00
CA GLU A 102 3.69 -1.95 -0.62
C GLU A 102 2.49 -1.57 0.24
N VAL A 103 1.63 -0.69 -0.25
CA VAL A 103 0.40 -0.30 0.46
C VAL A 103 -0.48 -1.53 0.70
N PHE A 104 -0.60 -2.40 -0.32
CA PHE A 104 -1.31 -3.66 -0.20
C PHE A 104 -0.69 -4.58 0.86
N LEU A 105 0.63 -4.74 0.88
CA LEU A 105 1.30 -5.55 1.92
C LEU A 105 1.15 -4.94 3.32
N GLN A 106 1.20 -3.62 3.44
CA GLN A 106 0.95 -2.94 4.71
C GLN A 106 -0.48 -3.20 5.19
N SER A 107 -1.47 -3.07 4.31
CA SER A 107 -2.86 -3.35 4.62
C SER A 107 -3.08 -4.82 5.00
N LEU A 108 -2.42 -5.77 4.32
CA LEU A 108 -2.45 -7.18 4.72
C LEU A 108 -1.88 -7.40 6.13
N ARG A 109 -0.81 -6.71 6.52
CA ARG A 109 -0.25 -6.81 7.88
C ARG A 109 -1.19 -6.25 8.94
N GLN A 110 -1.99 -5.25 8.59
CA GLN A 110 -2.95 -4.62 9.50
C GLN A 110 -4.21 -5.47 9.66
N ASN A 111 -4.76 -5.96 8.56
CA ASN A 111 -6.05 -6.62 8.52
C ASN A 111 -5.94 -8.15 8.68
N GLU A 112 -4.86 -8.77 8.18
CA GLU A 112 -4.69 -10.23 8.12
C GLU A 112 -3.31 -10.67 8.68
N PRO A 113 -2.92 -10.25 9.91
CA PRO A 113 -1.57 -10.49 10.46
C PRO A 113 -1.23 -11.98 10.58
N ASP A 114 -2.21 -12.82 10.93
CA ASP A 114 -2.01 -14.27 11.06
C ASP A 114 -1.70 -14.93 9.72
N LEU A 115 -2.38 -14.50 8.64
CA LEU A 115 -2.11 -14.99 7.30
C LEU A 115 -0.72 -14.56 6.83
N ILE A 116 -0.31 -13.32 7.11
CA ILE A 116 1.05 -12.87 6.82
C ILE A 116 2.08 -13.70 7.59
N ALA A 117 1.85 -13.98 8.87
CA ALA A 117 2.74 -14.80 9.68
C ALA A 117 2.82 -16.25 9.16
N GLU A 118 1.70 -16.82 8.70
CA GLU A 118 1.66 -18.14 8.07
C GLU A 118 2.51 -18.16 6.78
N LEU A 119 2.25 -17.23 5.86
CA LEU A 119 2.92 -17.18 4.56
C LEU A 119 4.41 -16.83 4.66
N SER A 120 4.82 -16.06 5.66
CA SER A 120 6.24 -15.73 5.86
C SER A 120 7.10 -16.93 6.32
N ARG A 121 6.46 -18.03 6.73
CA ARG A 121 7.14 -19.27 7.18
C ARG A 121 7.18 -20.36 6.10
N SER A 122 6.51 -20.15 4.96
CA SER A 122 6.46 -21.09 3.84
C SER A 122 7.48 -20.76 2.76
#